data_AF-A0A2A9FGB0-F1
#
_entry.id   AF-A0A2A9FGB0-F1
#
_cell.length_a   1.000
_cell.length_b   1.000
_cell.length_c   1.000
_cell.angle_alpha   90.00
_cell.angle_beta   90.00
_cell.angle_gamma   90.00
#
_symmetry.space_group_name_H-M   'P 1'
#
loop_
_entity.id
_entity.type
_entity.pdbx_description
1 polymer ?
#
loop_
_entity_poly.entity_id
_entity_poly.type
_entity_poly.pdbx_seq_one_letter_code
_entity_poly.pdbx_strand_id
1 'polypeptide(L)' 'MIRKLVSGTVLALGVAGAIAATQGTASAATFVPAGVYPSSDACAAAGNAGFPQHRWVDWTRKDLHNHGQYLLMVQPTY' A
#
# COMPACT_ATOMS: atom_id res chain seq x y z
N MET A 1 -14.04 1.73 44.70
CA MET A 1 -13.39 1.02 43.58
C MET A 1 -13.80 1.70 42.28
N ILE A 2 -12.91 2.45 41.63
CA ILE A 2 -13.12 2.98 40.28
C ILE A 2 -11.91 2.57 39.46
N ARG A 3 -12.14 1.75 38.44
CA ARG A 3 -11.18 1.39 37.39
C ARG A 3 -11.97 1.30 36.10
N LYS A 4 -11.61 2.16 35.14
CA LYS A 4 -11.56 1.89 33.69
C LYS A 4 -11.34 3.21 32.93
N LEU A 5 -10.12 3.71 33.01
CA LEU A 5 -9.50 4.45 31.92
C LEU A 5 -8.61 3.45 31.22
N VAL A 6 -8.95 3.04 29.99
CA VAL A 6 -7.98 2.87 28.89
C VAL A 6 -8.78 2.88 27.59
N SER A 7 -8.80 4.04 26.93
CA SER A 7 -9.08 4.14 25.49
C SER A 7 -7.89 3.52 24.77
N GLY A 8 -8.05 2.29 24.28
CA GLY A 8 -7.02 1.57 23.53
C GLY A 8 -7.23 1.75 22.02
N THR A 9 -6.89 2.91 21.47
CA THR A 9 -6.67 3.03 20.01
C THR A 9 -5.28 2.50 19.70
N VAL A 10 -5.18 1.20 19.41
CA VAL A 10 -3.96 0.62 18.88
C VAL A 10 -3.88 0.95 17.39
N LEU A 11 -3.22 2.08 17.08
CA LEU A 11 -2.69 2.38 15.76
C LEU A 11 -1.44 1.52 15.54
N ALA A 12 -1.61 0.29 15.06
CA ALA A 12 -0.50 -0.53 14.60
C ALA A 12 -0.18 -0.17 13.14
N LEU A 13 0.47 0.99 12.95
CA LEU A 13 1.23 1.29 11.73
C LEU A 13 2.65 0.70 11.90
N GLY A 14 2.77 -0.60 11.67
CA GLY A 14 4.04 -1.28 11.37
C GLY A 14 3.78 -2.13 10.13
N VAL A 15 4.50 -1.99 9.01
CA VAL A 15 5.93 -2.26 8.87
C VAL A 15 6.51 -1.31 7.81
N ALA A 16 7.50 -0.52 8.23
CA ALA A 16 8.52 -0.01 7.32
C ALA A 16 9.60 -1.10 7.19
N GLY A 17 9.93 -1.50 5.95
CA GLY A 17 11.13 -2.28 5.65
C GLY A 17 10.88 -3.59 4.92
N ALA A 18 11.00 -3.56 3.59
CA ALA A 18 11.65 -4.60 2.78
C ALA A 18 11.75 -4.10 1.34
N ILE A 19 12.93 -3.59 1.01
CA ILE A 19 13.37 -3.27 -0.36
C ILE A 19 13.70 -4.62 -1.01
N ALA A 20 12.91 -5.08 -1.98
CA ALA A 20 13.28 -6.23 -2.81
C ALA A 20 12.66 -6.13 -4.21
N ALA A 21 13.53 -5.73 -5.14
CA ALA A 21 13.55 -5.98 -6.59
C ALA A 21 12.20 -6.21 -7.31
N THR A 22 11.74 -5.21 -8.07
CA THR A 22 10.70 -5.38 -9.09
C THR A 22 11.26 -5.05 -10.47
N GLN A 23 11.72 -6.07 -11.19
CA GLN A 23 11.86 -5.99 -12.65
C GLN A 23 10.49 -6.28 -13.29
N GLY A 24 10.04 -5.39 -14.17
CA GLY A 24 8.82 -5.59 -14.96
C GLY A 24 8.21 -4.28 -15.43
N THR A 25 8.81 -3.71 -16.47
CA THR A 25 8.44 -2.50 -17.20
C THR A 25 7.02 -2.51 -17.76
N ALA A 26 6.28 -1.40 -17.60
CA ALA A 26 5.34 -0.89 -18.60
C ALA A 26 5.13 0.61 -18.36
N SER A 27 5.53 1.43 -19.32
CA SER A 27 5.50 2.89 -19.28
C SER A 27 4.21 3.41 -19.92
N ALA A 28 3.42 4.18 -19.15
CA ALA A 28 2.60 5.29 -19.63
C ALA A 28 2.13 6.07 -18.39
N ALA A 29 2.84 7.17 -18.10
CA ALA A 29 2.97 7.78 -16.77
C ALA A 29 3.63 6.83 -15.76
N THR A 30 4.75 7.25 -15.16
CA THR A 30 5.66 6.34 -14.47
C THR A 30 5.02 5.77 -13.21
N PHE A 31 4.32 4.65 -13.36
CA PHE A 31 3.84 3.87 -12.23
C PHE A 31 5.05 3.38 -11.44
N VAL A 32 5.21 3.89 -10.23
CA VAL A 32 6.29 3.52 -9.31
C VAL A 32 5.75 2.54 -8.26
N PRO A 33 6.57 1.58 -7.81
CA PRO A 33 6.16 0.68 -6.74
C PRO A 33 5.98 1.46 -5.42
N ALA A 34 4.83 1.32 -4.78
CA ALA A 34 4.50 1.99 -3.52
C ALA A 34 4.52 1.03 -2.31
N GLY A 35 4.31 -0.27 -2.53
CA GLY A 35 4.32 -1.26 -1.46
C GLY A 35 3.82 -2.64 -1.90
N VAL A 36 4.01 -3.66 -1.05
CA VAL A 36 3.51 -5.02 -1.26
C VAL A 36 2.53 -5.36 -0.15
N TYR A 37 1.40 -5.96 -0.51
CA TYR A 37 0.28 -6.25 0.38
C TYR A 37 -0.05 -7.75 0.37
N PRO A 38 -0.52 -8.30 1.52
CA PRO A 38 -0.81 -9.73 1.65
C PRO A 38 -2.15 -10.16 1.02
N SER A 39 -2.91 -9.23 0.46
CA SER A 39 -4.18 -9.51 -0.22
C SER A 39 -4.50 -8.45 -1.26
N SER A 40 -5.35 -8.83 -2.22
CA SER A 40 -5.78 -7.94 -3.30
C SER A 40 -6.59 -6.75 -2.75
N ASP A 41 -7.37 -6.99 -1.69
CA ASP A 41 -8.19 -5.99 -1.00
C ASP A 41 -7.33 -4.99 -0.23
N ALA A 42 -6.29 -5.46 0.46
CA ALA A 42 -5.36 -4.57 1.17
C ALA A 42 -4.59 -3.68 0.18
N CYS A 43 -4.19 -4.22 -0.97
CA CYS A 43 -3.57 -3.45 -2.04
C CYS A 43 -4.52 -2.38 -2.60
N ALA A 44 -5.77 -2.74 -2.86
CA ALA A 44 -6.77 -1.81 -3.38
C ALA A 44 -7.15 -0.73 -2.36
N ALA A 45 -7.30 -1.09 -1.09
CA ALA A 45 -7.54 -0.13 -0.01
C ALA A 45 -6.38 0.86 0.11
N ALA A 46 -5.14 0.37 0.04
CA ALA A 46 -3.96 1.22 0.07
C ALA A 46 -3.89 2.16 -1.12
N GLY A 47 -4.13 1.68 -2.34
CA GLY A 47 -4.21 2.51 -3.55
C GLY A 47 -5.36 3.53 -3.52
N ASN A 48 -6.52 3.19 -2.95
CA ASN A 48 -7.59 4.18 -2.83
C ASN A 48 -7.31 5.25 -1.76
N ALA A 49 -6.52 4.92 -0.73
CA ALA A 49 -6.27 5.81 0.41
C ALA A 49 -5.41 7.05 0.09
N GLY A 50 -4.64 7.06 -1.00
CA GLY A 50 -3.78 8.19 -1.36
C GLY A 50 -4.37 9.14 -2.40
N PHE A 51 -5.52 8.81 -3.01
CA PHE A 51 -6.32 9.79 -3.74
C PHE A 51 -6.77 10.97 -2.86
N PRO A 52 -7.41 10.75 -1.69
CA PRO A 52 -7.81 11.86 -0.82
C PRO A 52 -6.61 12.60 -0.20
N GLN A 53 -5.42 11.99 -0.22
CA GLN A 53 -4.17 12.62 0.22
C GLN A 53 -3.45 13.35 -0.92
N HIS A 54 -4.01 13.36 -2.14
CA HIS A 54 -3.38 13.89 -3.36
C HIS A 54 -1.94 13.38 -3.52
N ARG A 55 -1.70 12.10 -3.23
CA ARG A 55 -0.36 11.47 -3.33
C ARG A 55 -0.13 10.80 -4.67
N TRP A 56 -1.20 10.41 -5.35
CA TRP A 56 -1.14 9.78 -6.66
C TRP A 56 -2.38 10.10 -7.50
N VAL A 57 -2.17 10.14 -8.82
CA VAL A 57 -3.16 10.40 -9.87
C VAL A 57 -3.88 9.12 -10.28
N ASP A 58 -3.21 7.98 -10.15
CA ASP A 58 -3.77 6.67 -10.45
C ASP A 58 -3.01 5.59 -9.66
N TRP A 59 -3.59 4.40 -9.55
CA TRP A 59 -2.92 3.22 -9.00
C TRP A 59 -3.37 1.95 -9.69
N THR A 60 -2.47 0.98 -9.72
CA THR A 60 -2.77 -0.37 -10.18
C THR A 60 -2.11 -1.40 -9.27
N ARG A 61 -2.58 -2.65 -9.37
CA ARG A 61 -2.08 -3.77 -8.58
C ARG A 61 -1.57 -4.87 -9.48
N LYS A 62 -0.47 -5.49 -9.08
CA LYS A 62 0.15 -6.61 -9.78
C LYS A 62 0.25 -7.81 -8.85
N ASP A 63 -0.33 -8.92 -9.24
CA ASP A 63 -0.22 -10.19 -8.50
C ASP A 63 1.22 -10.73 -8.65
N LEU A 64 1.87 -10.99 -7.53
CA LEU A 64 3.24 -11.51 -7.48
C LEU A 64 3.32 -13.04 -7.65
N HIS A 65 2.20 -13.69 -7.98
CA HIS A 65 1.98 -15.09 -8.41
C HIS A 65 2.44 -16.21 -7.46
N ASN A 66 3.43 -15.99 -6.59
CA ASN A 66 4.08 -17.05 -5.81
C ASN A 66 3.76 -17.04 -4.31
N HIS A 67 3.11 -16.00 -3.79
CA HIS A 67 2.96 -15.83 -2.33
C HIS A 67 1.61 -15.25 -1.87
N GLY A 68 0.61 -15.15 -2.76
CA GLY A 68 -0.63 -14.43 -2.44
C GLY A 68 -0.40 -12.95 -2.13
N GLN A 69 0.68 -12.38 -2.69
CA GLN A 69 1.10 -11.00 -2.46
C GLN A 69 0.81 -10.15 -3.67
N TYR A 70 0.47 -8.89 -3.42
CA TYR A 70 0.08 -7.92 -4.43
C TYR A 70 0.98 -6.70 -4.34
N LEU A 71 1.68 -6.39 -5.42
CA LEU A 71 2.45 -5.15 -5.55
C LEU A 71 1.50 -4.02 -5.92
N LEU A 72 1.50 -2.95 -5.13
CA LEU A 72 0.87 -1.69 -5.46
C LEU A 72 1.83 -0.86 -6.30
N MET A 73 1.35 -0.43 -7.46
CA MET A 73 2.01 0.53 -8.31
C MET A 73 1.17 1.80 -8.37
N VAL A 74 1.78 2.96 -8.17
CA VAL A 74 1.09 4.25 -8.14
C VAL A 74 1.69 5.20 -9.14
N GLN A 75 0.86 6.06 -9.73
CA GLN A 75 1.31 7.19 -10.52
C GLN A 75 1.35 8.43 -9.61
N PRO A 76 2.52 8.89 -9.15
CA PRO A 76 2.61 9.99 -8.20
C PRO A 76 2.16 11.32 -8.84
N THR A 77 1.65 12.21 -8.00
CA THR A 77 1.45 13.63 -8.31
C THR A 77 2.78 14.36 -8.05
N TYR A 78 3.35 15.03 -9.06
CA TYR A 78 4.53 15.88 -8.94
C TYR A 78 4.17 17.31 -8.54
#